data_AF-A0AA88YKR1-F1
#
_entry.id   AF-A0AA88YKR1-F1
#
_cell.length_a   1.000
_cell.length_b   1.000
_cell.length_c   1.000
_cell.angle_alpha   90.00
_cell.angle_beta   90.00
_cell.angle_gamma   90.00
#
_symmetry.space_group_name_H-M   'P 1'
#
loop_
_entity.id
_entity.type
_entity.pdbx_description
1 polymer ?
#
loop_
_entity_poly.entity_id
_entity_poly.type
_entity_poly.pdbx_seq_one_letter_code
_entity_poly.pdbx_strand_id
1 'polypeptide(L)'
;MFMKKLEMSRFLTLRVRVVVTLSRNLAVVERPTIIYKEKGNVIQCKNALAMSSSQHLHLLARVFSMSVQPPTKKFCSRMKIATHNGSFHCDEVLACYLLRRLPEYKDAEIVRTRNPELIDSADIVVDVGGVFDASKKRFDHHQRTFSDTMNSLNPYKKWTTKLSSAGLIYCHFGQRIVADILELKEDDPVTGIIFDKVYENFVEEIDAIDNGVNQYDGEPKYHISTTISSRVGNLNPLWNEDNVDEMVCITLFNQLWIPDPIRLSILEEWRGLRDSALSEKSGIPGCIFVHASGFIGGNDTYEGVLQMAKLSLKQQQSQ
;
A
#
# COMPACT_ATOMS: atom_id res chain seq x y z
N MET A 1 9.55 12.61 -39.86
CA MET A 1 8.98 11.84 -40.98
C MET A 1 9.90 10.68 -41.34
N PHE A 2 9.80 9.55 -40.62
CA PHE A 2 10.08 8.17 -41.08
C PHE A 2 9.91 7.21 -39.88
N MET A 3 8.69 7.12 -39.35
CA MET A 3 8.29 5.93 -38.57
C MET A 3 8.06 4.83 -39.59
N LYS A 4 9.14 4.09 -39.93
CA LYS A 4 9.05 2.88 -40.73
C LYS A 4 8.03 1.97 -40.02
N LYS A 5 6.96 1.60 -40.74
CA LYS A 5 6.01 0.54 -40.34
C LYS A 5 6.84 -0.68 -39.92
N LEU A 6 7.04 -0.84 -38.61
CA LEU A 6 7.37 -2.15 -38.06
C LEU A 6 6.11 -2.98 -38.29
N GLU A 7 6.25 -4.00 -39.14
CA GLU A 7 5.27 -5.08 -39.21
C GLU A 7 4.97 -5.51 -37.77
N MET A 8 3.68 -5.56 -37.44
CA MET A 8 3.19 -6.04 -36.16
C MET A 8 3.38 -7.57 -36.08
N SER A 9 4.63 -8.02 -36.01
CA SER A 9 4.99 -9.32 -35.48
C SER A 9 4.64 -9.38 -33.99
N ARG A 10 4.42 -10.59 -33.49
CA ARG A 10 3.89 -10.88 -32.15
C ARG A 10 4.93 -10.46 -31.10
N PHE A 11 4.64 -9.49 -30.25
CA PHE A 11 5.55 -9.04 -29.20
C PHE A 11 4.82 -8.97 -27.86
N LEU A 12 5.42 -9.51 -26.78
CA LEU A 12 4.92 -9.32 -25.42
C LEU A 12 5.64 -8.17 -24.73
N THR A 13 4.90 -7.37 -23.98
CA THR A 13 5.44 -6.25 -23.21
C THR A 13 5.22 -6.45 -21.72
N LEU A 14 6.28 -6.28 -20.94
CA LEU A 14 6.27 -6.29 -19.49
C LEU A 14 6.08 -4.88 -18.93
N ARG A 15 5.02 -4.67 -18.14
CA ARG A 15 4.99 -3.61 -17.13
C ARG A 15 4.97 -4.28 -15.76
N VAL A 16 6.04 -4.15 -14.99
CA VAL A 16 6.01 -4.56 -13.58
C VAL A 16 5.18 -3.53 -12.80
N ARG A 17 3.87 -3.75 -12.76
CA ARG A 17 2.97 -3.06 -11.84
C ARG A 17 2.81 -3.94 -10.62
N VAL A 18 3.18 -3.43 -9.46
CA VAL A 18 2.71 -3.95 -8.19
C VAL A 18 1.54 -3.06 -7.77
N VAL A 19 0.33 -3.50 -8.07
CA VAL A 19 -0.87 -2.79 -7.62
C VAL A 19 -1.09 -3.15 -6.14
N VAL A 20 -0.46 -2.41 -5.22
CA VAL A 20 -0.83 -2.53 -3.80
C VAL A 20 -2.09 -1.71 -3.61
N THR A 21 -3.24 -2.35 -3.72
CA THR A 21 -4.53 -1.74 -3.41
C THR A 21 -4.86 -2.04 -1.96
N LEU A 22 -4.91 -1.01 -1.13
CA LEU A 22 -5.32 -1.14 0.28
C LEU A 22 -6.85 -1.35 0.41
N SER A 23 -7.62 -1.15 -0.68
CA SER A 23 -9.08 -1.18 -0.66
C SER A 23 -9.66 -2.60 -0.82
N ARG A 24 -10.41 -3.03 0.22
CA ARG A 24 -11.31 -4.21 0.32
C ARG A 24 -10.75 -5.58 -0.09
N ASN A 25 -10.50 -6.44 0.91
CA ASN A 25 -10.56 -7.93 0.91
C ASN A 25 -9.92 -8.74 -0.23
N LEU A 26 -9.21 -8.10 -1.17
CA LEU A 26 -8.32 -8.74 -2.12
C LEU A 26 -7.09 -7.85 -2.19
N ALA A 27 -6.04 -8.24 -1.47
CA ALA A 27 -4.72 -7.83 -1.86
C ALA A 27 -4.35 -8.59 -3.13
N VAL A 28 -4.77 -8.05 -4.28
CA VAL A 28 -4.20 -8.54 -5.53
C VAL A 28 -2.83 -7.91 -5.62
N VAL A 29 -1.80 -8.61 -5.14
CA VAL A 29 -0.53 -8.55 -5.86
C VAL A 29 -0.88 -9.07 -7.25
N GLU A 30 -1.31 -8.18 -8.14
CA GLU A 30 -1.26 -8.52 -9.56
C GLU A 30 0.23 -8.73 -9.76
N ARG A 31 0.63 -10.01 -9.82
CA ARG A 31 1.94 -10.41 -10.32
C ARG A 31 2.20 -9.54 -11.54
N PRO A 32 3.43 -9.03 -11.71
CA PRO A 32 3.81 -8.05 -12.73
C PRO A 32 2.85 -8.09 -13.93
N THR A 33 1.99 -7.09 -14.12
CA THR A 33 0.97 -7.16 -15.18
C THR A 33 1.67 -7.33 -16.54
N ILE A 34 1.70 -8.57 -17.05
CA ILE A 34 2.25 -8.89 -18.35
C ILE A 34 1.18 -8.51 -19.38
N ILE A 35 1.48 -7.48 -20.19
CA ILE A 35 0.59 -7.05 -21.27
C ILE A 35 1.06 -7.77 -22.52
N TYR A 36 0.28 -8.75 -22.97
CA TYR A 36 0.57 -9.48 -24.20
C TYR A 36 -0.42 -9.10 -25.28
N LYS A 37 0.06 -9.03 -26.52
CA LYS A 37 -0.74 -8.68 -27.68
C LYS A 37 -0.81 -9.88 -28.61
N GLU A 38 -1.95 -10.56 -28.65
CA GLU A 38 -2.19 -11.68 -29.56
C GLU A 38 -3.15 -11.24 -30.67
N LYS A 39 -2.70 -11.36 -31.94
CA LYS A 39 -3.51 -11.06 -33.14
C LYS A 39 -4.20 -9.67 -33.14
N GLY A 40 -3.52 -8.65 -32.62
CA GLY A 40 -4.03 -7.27 -32.61
C GLY A 40 -4.86 -6.89 -31.38
N ASN A 41 -5.27 -7.86 -30.55
CA ASN A 41 -5.99 -7.59 -29.30
C ASN A 41 -5.00 -7.46 -28.13
N VAL A 42 -5.12 -6.38 -27.36
CA VAL A 42 -4.38 -6.22 -26.09
C VAL A 42 -5.08 -7.08 -25.05
N ILE A 43 -4.44 -8.15 -24.61
CA ILE A 43 -4.96 -8.98 -23.53
C ILE A 43 -4.17 -8.63 -22.28
N GLN A 44 -4.83 -7.95 -21.34
CA GLN A 44 -4.31 -7.78 -19.99
C GLN A 44 -4.56 -9.09 -19.25
N CYS A 45 -3.49 -9.83 -18.96
CA CYS A 45 -3.60 -11.09 -18.22
C CYS A 45 -3.93 -10.75 -16.75
N LYS A 46 -5.24 -10.73 -16.41
CA LYS A 46 -5.71 -10.49 -15.04
C LYS A 46 -5.62 -11.71 -14.14
N ASN A 47 -5.31 -12.92 -14.64
CA ASN A 47 -5.26 -14.13 -13.82
C ASN A 47 -4.43 -15.21 -14.52
N ALA A 48 -3.39 -15.71 -13.85
CA ALA A 48 -2.73 -16.96 -14.20
C ALA A 48 -2.74 -17.89 -12.98
N LEU A 49 -3.94 -18.27 -12.56
CA LEU A 49 -4.30 -19.51 -11.87
C LEU A 49 -5.83 -19.69 -12.01
N ALA A 50 -6.27 -19.92 -13.24
CA ALA A 50 -7.60 -20.47 -13.50
C ALA A 50 -7.45 -21.49 -14.63
N MET A 51 -6.90 -22.65 -14.28
CA MET A 51 -7.10 -23.84 -15.10
C MET A 51 -8.34 -24.57 -14.61
N SER A 52 -9.32 -24.62 -15.52
CA SER A 52 -10.43 -25.58 -15.72
C SER A 52 -10.58 -26.70 -14.68
N SER A 53 -11.75 -27.18 -14.29
CA SER A 53 -13.05 -27.23 -14.97
C SER A 53 -14.07 -27.76 -13.97
N SER A 54 -15.34 -27.49 -14.27
CA SER A 54 -16.53 -28.09 -13.69
C SER A 54 -16.40 -29.61 -13.48
N GLN A 55 -16.22 -30.04 -12.23
CA GLN A 55 -16.60 -31.34 -11.65
C GLN A 55 -16.03 -31.37 -10.23
N HIS A 56 -16.84 -31.02 -9.22
CA HIS A 56 -16.73 -31.45 -7.81
C HIS A 56 -17.77 -30.77 -6.88
N LEU A 57 -18.72 -30.00 -7.41
CA LEU A 57 -19.73 -29.32 -6.59
C LEU A 57 -20.86 -30.24 -6.05
N HIS A 58 -20.84 -31.55 -6.31
CA HIS A 58 -21.90 -32.48 -5.86
C HIS A 58 -21.46 -33.54 -4.85
N LEU A 59 -20.17 -33.61 -4.47
CA LEU A 59 -19.69 -34.67 -3.55
C LEU A 59 -19.47 -34.21 -2.09
N LEU A 60 -19.50 -32.91 -1.79
CA LEU A 60 -19.30 -32.40 -0.42
C LEU A 60 -20.58 -32.14 0.38
N ALA A 61 -21.76 -32.26 -0.23
CA ALA A 61 -23.04 -31.97 0.43
C ALA A 61 -23.63 -33.13 1.25
N ARG A 62 -22.90 -34.24 1.47
CA ARG A 62 -23.48 -35.44 2.12
C ARG A 62 -22.65 -36.14 3.19
N VAL A 63 -21.55 -35.55 3.65
CA VAL A 63 -20.81 -36.07 4.81
C VAL A 63 -20.49 -34.90 5.72
N PHE A 64 -21.44 -34.51 6.57
CA PHE A 64 -21.22 -33.92 7.91
C PHE A 64 -22.60 -33.68 8.54
N SER A 65 -23.33 -34.76 8.84
CA SER A 65 -24.28 -34.73 9.94
C SER A 65 -23.53 -35.20 11.18
N MET A 66 -22.80 -34.29 11.80
CA MET A 66 -22.34 -34.45 13.16
C MET A 66 -22.78 -33.20 13.92
N SER A 67 -23.54 -33.43 14.98
CA SER A 67 -24.04 -32.43 15.92
C SER A 67 -22.87 -31.64 16.53
N VAL A 68 -22.51 -30.52 15.91
CA VAL A 68 -21.63 -29.52 16.52
C VAL A 68 -22.49 -28.69 17.47
N GLN A 69 -22.28 -28.86 18.78
CA GLN A 69 -22.86 -27.95 19.76
C GLN A 69 -22.39 -26.51 19.47
N PRO A 70 -23.26 -25.50 19.59
CA PRO A 70 -22.85 -24.13 19.32
C PRO A 70 -21.72 -23.74 20.29
N PRO A 71 -20.59 -23.20 19.78
CA PRO A 71 -19.54 -22.73 20.66
C PRO A 71 -20.12 -21.58 21.50
N THR A 72 -19.94 -21.69 22.82
CA THR A 72 -20.24 -20.61 23.75
C THR A 72 -19.53 -19.35 23.28
N LYS A 73 -20.28 -18.33 22.83
CA LYS A 73 -19.75 -17.02 22.47
C LYS A 73 -19.07 -16.41 23.70
N LYS A 74 -17.76 -16.56 23.83
CA LYS A 74 -16.96 -15.62 24.61
C LYS A 74 -17.13 -14.27 23.92
N PHE A 75 -17.80 -13.33 24.57
CA PHE A 75 -17.73 -11.92 24.19
C PHE A 75 -16.27 -11.50 24.35
N CYS A 76 -15.49 -11.54 23.27
CA CYS A 76 -14.24 -10.79 23.23
C CYS A 76 -14.66 -9.34 23.04
N SER A 77 -14.34 -8.47 24.00
CA SER A 77 -14.61 -7.04 23.86
C SER A 77 -13.95 -6.52 22.59
N ARG A 78 -14.68 -5.72 21.82
CA ARG A 78 -14.19 -5.07 20.61
C ARG A 78 -12.99 -4.18 20.99
N MET A 79 -11.85 -4.34 20.31
CA MET A 79 -10.67 -3.48 20.54
C MET A 79 -11.06 -2.01 20.32
N LYS A 80 -10.43 -1.08 21.03
CA LYS A 80 -10.67 0.37 20.94
C LYS A 80 -9.44 1.11 20.43
N ILE A 81 -9.64 1.91 19.39
CA ILE A 81 -8.68 2.89 18.87
C ILE A 81 -9.18 4.26 19.29
N ALA A 82 -8.47 4.96 20.18
CA ALA A 82 -8.82 6.33 20.55
C ALA A 82 -8.07 7.35 19.67
N THR A 83 -8.77 8.42 19.28
CA THR A 83 -8.20 9.58 18.59
C THR A 83 -8.95 10.86 18.99
N HIS A 84 -8.50 12.03 18.55
CA HIS A 84 -9.13 13.30 18.93
C HIS A 84 -10.52 13.47 18.30
N ASN A 85 -11.35 14.31 18.93
CA ASN A 85 -12.69 14.67 18.47
C ASN A 85 -12.73 16.04 17.77
N GLY A 86 -11.63 16.44 17.11
CA GLY A 86 -11.56 17.71 16.35
C GLY A 86 -11.98 17.55 14.90
N SER A 87 -11.57 18.50 14.06
CA SER A 87 -11.58 18.33 12.60
C SER A 87 -10.77 17.10 12.21
N PHE A 88 -11.17 16.39 11.17
CA PHE A 88 -10.36 15.33 10.61
C PHE A 88 -9.10 15.88 9.98
N HIS A 89 -7.98 15.28 10.35
CA HIS A 89 -6.73 15.36 9.63
C HIS A 89 -6.54 14.07 8.83
N CYS A 90 -5.51 14.01 7.98
CA CYS A 90 -5.30 12.81 7.18
C CYS A 90 -4.55 11.74 7.95
N ASP A 91 -3.74 12.15 8.92
CA ASP A 91 -2.83 11.28 9.64
C ASP A 91 -3.61 10.35 10.60
N GLU A 92 -4.52 10.85 11.42
CA GLU A 92 -5.29 10.04 12.36
C GLU A 92 -6.30 9.15 11.63
N VAL A 93 -6.87 9.65 10.52
CA VAL A 93 -7.74 8.86 9.64
C VAL A 93 -6.97 7.71 9.00
N LEU A 94 -5.77 7.96 8.45
CA LEU A 94 -4.92 6.91 7.88
C LEU A 94 -4.42 5.95 8.97
N ALA A 95 -4.04 6.43 10.15
CA ALA A 95 -3.63 5.60 11.28
C ALA A 95 -4.72 4.61 11.69
N CYS A 96 -5.95 5.10 11.87
CA CYS A 96 -7.12 4.26 12.17
C CYS A 96 -7.38 3.23 11.07
N TYR A 97 -7.27 3.65 9.81
CA TYR A 97 -7.45 2.79 8.66
C TYR A 97 -6.42 1.65 8.59
N LEU A 98 -5.13 1.99 8.75
CA LEU A 98 -4.00 1.06 8.75
C LEU A 98 -4.15 0.02 9.86
N LEU A 99 -4.45 0.47 11.08
CA LEU A 99 -4.67 -0.43 12.22
C LEU A 99 -5.78 -1.45 11.93
N ARG A 100 -6.92 -1.00 11.38
CA ARG A 100 -8.03 -1.88 10.99
C ARG A 100 -7.68 -2.89 9.89
N ARG A 101 -6.48 -2.90 9.32
CA ARG A 101 -5.99 -3.98 8.44
C ARG A 101 -5.48 -5.19 9.21
N LEU A 102 -5.05 -5.01 10.44
CA LEU A 102 -4.62 -6.12 11.27
C LEU A 102 -5.84 -6.90 11.82
N PRO A 103 -5.75 -8.24 11.91
CA PRO A 103 -6.85 -9.08 12.41
C PRO A 103 -7.38 -8.66 13.78
N GLU A 104 -6.51 -8.25 14.70
CA GLU A 104 -6.88 -7.83 16.05
C GLU A 104 -7.71 -6.54 16.08
N TYR A 105 -7.49 -5.61 15.14
CA TYR A 105 -8.20 -4.34 15.09
C TYR A 105 -9.20 -4.26 13.93
N LYS A 106 -9.40 -5.34 13.16
CA LYS A 106 -10.26 -5.35 11.97
C LYS A 106 -11.64 -4.75 12.21
N ASP A 107 -12.21 -5.13 13.34
CA ASP A 107 -13.48 -4.64 13.83
C ASP A 107 -13.27 -3.73 15.04
N ALA A 108 -12.16 -2.99 15.20
CA ALA A 108 -11.99 -2.11 16.35
C ALA A 108 -13.04 -0.98 16.37
N GLU A 109 -13.51 -0.60 17.54
CA GLU A 109 -14.28 0.62 17.78
C GLU A 109 -13.33 1.82 17.69
N ILE A 110 -13.75 2.90 17.02
CA ILE A 110 -12.99 4.15 17.03
C ILE A 110 -13.67 5.10 17.99
N VAL A 111 -12.92 5.54 19.00
CA VAL A 111 -13.37 6.42 20.06
C VAL A 111 -12.77 7.80 19.80
N ARG A 112 -13.56 8.72 19.23
CA ARG A 112 -13.17 10.13 19.05
C ARG A 112 -13.41 10.88 20.35
N THR A 113 -12.34 11.31 21.03
CA THR A 113 -12.44 11.92 22.35
C THR A 113 -11.21 12.75 22.71
N ARG A 114 -11.36 13.63 23.69
CA ARG A 114 -10.25 14.24 24.45
C ARG A 114 -10.36 13.97 25.96
N ASN A 115 -11.27 13.08 26.36
CA ASN A 115 -11.42 12.68 27.74
C ASN A 115 -10.26 11.74 28.13
N PRO A 116 -9.41 12.12 29.11
CA PRO A 116 -8.27 11.31 29.54
C PRO A 116 -8.66 9.88 29.95
N GLU A 117 -9.79 9.69 30.63
CA GLU A 117 -10.21 8.35 31.08
C GLU A 117 -10.52 7.42 29.91
N LEU A 118 -11.14 7.94 28.86
CA LEU A 118 -11.43 7.17 27.65
C LEU A 118 -10.15 6.86 26.87
N ILE A 119 -9.23 7.82 26.78
CA ILE A 119 -7.91 7.65 26.17
C ILE A 119 -7.11 6.57 26.90
N ASP A 120 -7.06 6.63 28.23
CA ASP A 120 -6.31 5.68 29.06
C ASP A 120 -6.89 4.26 28.97
N SER A 121 -8.21 4.15 28.84
CA SER A 121 -8.90 2.86 28.68
C SER A 121 -8.78 2.21 27.29
N ALA A 122 -8.24 2.91 26.30
CA ALA A 122 -8.16 2.41 24.92
C ALA A 122 -6.98 1.47 24.71
N ASP A 123 -7.18 0.47 23.84
CA ASP A 123 -6.17 -0.54 23.50
C ASP A 123 -5.00 0.04 22.69
N ILE A 124 -5.28 1.09 21.90
CA ILE A 124 -4.30 1.85 21.14
C ILE A 124 -4.80 3.28 20.96
N VAL A 125 -3.89 4.25 21.00
CA VAL A 125 -4.21 5.68 20.90
C VAL A 125 -3.40 6.30 19.78
N VAL A 126 -4.04 7.08 18.92
CA VAL A 126 -3.43 7.79 17.79
C VAL A 126 -3.87 9.24 17.80
N ASP A 127 -2.93 10.15 17.58
CA ASP A 127 -3.19 11.59 17.44
C ASP A 127 -3.94 12.28 18.61
N VAL A 128 -3.81 11.71 19.81
CA VAL A 128 -4.36 12.30 21.03
C VAL A 128 -3.64 11.78 22.27
N GLY A 129 -3.71 12.56 23.35
CA GLY A 129 -3.17 12.19 24.66
C GLY A 129 -1.78 12.73 24.96
N GLY A 130 -1.11 13.33 23.98
CA GLY A 130 0.17 14.01 24.13
C GLY A 130 1.33 13.07 24.46
N VAL A 131 1.24 11.78 24.12
CA VAL A 131 2.28 10.78 24.43
C VAL A 131 2.62 9.90 23.23
N PHE A 132 3.92 9.80 22.91
CA PHE A 132 4.48 8.72 22.11
C PHE A 132 5.17 7.72 23.05
N ASP A 133 4.64 6.50 23.08
CA ASP A 133 5.21 5.35 23.78
C ASP A 133 4.72 4.09 23.08
N ALA A 134 5.54 3.55 22.18
CA ALA A 134 5.20 2.36 21.40
C ALA A 134 4.92 1.13 22.29
N SER A 135 5.58 1.02 23.45
CA SER A 135 5.37 -0.08 24.40
C SER A 135 3.97 -0.05 25.02
N LYS A 136 3.40 1.15 25.18
CA LYS A 136 2.04 1.38 25.67
C LYS A 136 1.03 1.62 24.55
N LYS A 137 1.45 1.48 23.29
CA LYS A 137 0.61 1.74 22.10
C LYS A 137 0.00 3.15 22.12
N ARG A 138 0.81 4.14 22.46
CA ARG A 138 0.46 5.57 22.39
C ARG A 138 1.25 6.19 21.25
N PHE A 139 0.56 6.69 20.23
CA PHE A 139 1.14 7.16 18.97
C PHE A 139 0.63 8.57 18.66
N ASP A 140 0.95 9.51 19.55
CA ASP A 140 0.72 10.94 19.36
C ASP A 140 2.07 11.66 19.16
N HIS A 141 2.13 12.59 18.21
CA HIS A 141 3.33 13.34 17.81
C HIS A 141 3.33 14.82 18.28
N HIS A 142 2.27 15.26 18.96
CA HIS A 142 2.04 16.67 19.32
C HIS A 142 2.96 17.24 20.42
N GLN A 143 3.88 16.44 20.98
CA GLN A 143 4.80 16.93 22.00
C GLN A 143 5.78 17.93 21.40
N ARG A 144 6.02 19.04 22.10
CA ARG A 144 7.01 20.05 21.67
C ARG A 144 8.41 19.47 21.43
N THR A 145 8.75 18.42 22.16
CA THR A 145 10.04 17.74 22.09
C THR A 145 10.05 16.57 21.10
N PHE A 146 8.92 16.22 20.49
CA PHE A 146 8.86 15.12 19.54
C PHE A 146 9.50 15.53 18.22
N SER A 147 10.51 14.76 17.83
CA SER A 147 11.31 14.97 16.61
C SER A 147 11.64 13.65 15.93
N ASP A 148 10.94 12.57 16.28
CA ASP A 148 11.23 11.26 15.74
C ASP A 148 10.83 11.17 14.26
N THR A 149 11.69 10.48 13.53
CA THR A 149 11.63 10.20 12.10
C THR A 149 11.69 8.69 11.89
N MET A 150 11.33 8.21 10.70
CA MET A 150 11.50 6.79 10.34
C MET A 150 12.94 6.33 10.54
N ASN A 151 13.94 7.15 10.16
CA ASN A 151 15.36 6.84 10.39
C ASN A 151 15.73 6.76 11.88
N SER A 152 15.26 7.70 12.71
CA SER A 152 15.63 7.69 14.14
C SER A 152 15.04 6.50 14.90
N LEU A 153 13.86 6.02 14.49
CA LEU A 153 13.21 4.84 15.08
C LEU A 153 13.68 3.52 14.44
N ASN A 154 14.12 3.58 13.18
CA ASN A 154 14.68 2.46 12.44
C ASN A 154 15.90 2.93 11.62
N PRO A 155 17.13 2.82 12.17
CA PRO A 155 18.36 3.34 11.56
C PRO A 155 18.70 2.78 10.17
N TYR A 156 18.06 1.69 9.74
CA TYR A 156 18.22 1.13 8.40
C TYR A 156 17.40 1.86 7.33
N LYS A 157 16.49 2.77 7.71
CA LYS A 157 15.66 3.55 6.79
C LYS A 157 16.25 4.93 6.57
N LYS A 158 16.12 5.49 5.36
CA LYS A 158 16.77 6.75 4.96
C LYS A 158 15.99 8.04 5.29
N TRP A 159 14.71 7.93 5.62
CA TRP A 159 13.82 9.10 5.67
C TRP A 159 13.91 9.85 7.01
N THR A 160 14.06 11.16 6.90
CA THR A 160 14.25 12.09 8.03
C THR A 160 13.09 13.06 8.20
N THR A 161 11.99 12.85 7.48
CA THR A 161 10.73 13.56 7.70
C THR A 161 10.19 13.20 9.09
N LYS A 162 9.81 14.22 9.86
CA LYS A 162 9.18 14.04 11.18
C LYS A 162 7.88 13.26 11.01
N LEU A 163 7.66 12.24 11.85
CA LEU A 163 6.48 11.39 11.74
C LEU A 163 5.22 12.09 12.30
N SER A 164 4.09 11.86 11.65
CA SER A 164 2.74 12.08 12.20
C SER A 164 2.25 10.80 12.90
N SER A 165 1.02 10.80 13.41
CA SER A 165 0.41 9.60 13.96
C SER A 165 0.29 8.47 12.92
N ALA A 166 0.05 8.79 11.64
CA ALA A 166 0.07 7.80 10.56
C ALA A 166 1.47 7.18 10.36
N GLY A 167 2.50 8.02 10.31
CA GLY A 167 3.89 7.59 10.17
C GLY A 167 4.35 6.72 11.33
N LEU A 168 3.96 7.06 12.55
CA LEU A 168 4.22 6.25 13.75
C LEU A 168 3.55 4.87 13.66
N ILE A 169 2.26 4.81 13.31
CA ILE A 169 1.57 3.54 13.09
C ILE A 169 2.26 2.74 11.98
N TYR A 170 2.62 3.37 10.88
CA TYR A 170 3.27 2.70 9.78
C TYR A 170 4.68 2.21 10.16
N CYS A 171 5.46 2.97 10.92
CA CYS A 171 6.78 2.58 11.41
C CYS A 171 6.71 1.29 12.26
N HIS A 172 5.71 1.18 13.15
CA HIS A 172 5.61 0.06 14.09
C HIS A 172 4.78 -1.13 13.60
N PHE A 173 3.80 -0.90 12.71
CA PHE A 173 2.89 -1.94 12.23
C PHE A 173 2.93 -2.14 10.72
N GLY A 174 3.55 -1.24 9.96
CA GLY A 174 3.50 -1.26 8.49
C GLY A 174 4.04 -2.55 7.89
N GLN A 175 5.10 -3.13 8.45
CA GLN A 175 5.62 -4.42 7.97
C GLN A 175 4.58 -5.54 8.13
N ARG A 176 3.90 -5.58 9.28
CA ARG A 176 2.81 -6.53 9.56
C ARG A 176 1.63 -6.33 8.64
N ILE A 177 1.22 -5.07 8.44
CA ILE A 177 0.11 -4.69 7.57
C ILE A 177 0.41 -5.09 6.13
N VAL A 178 1.60 -4.77 5.63
CA VAL A 178 2.02 -5.15 4.28
C VAL A 178 2.07 -6.67 4.14
N ALA A 179 2.63 -7.38 5.12
CA ALA A 179 2.69 -8.85 5.08
C ALA A 179 1.30 -9.50 5.06
N ASP A 180 0.40 -9.05 5.93
CA ASP A 180 -0.99 -9.55 6.01
C ASP A 180 -1.75 -9.30 4.71
N ILE A 181 -1.61 -8.09 4.14
CA ILE A 181 -2.16 -7.75 2.83
C ILE A 181 -1.57 -8.70 1.78
N LEU A 182 -0.25 -8.78 1.63
CA LEU A 182 0.35 -9.58 0.55
C LEU A 182 0.24 -11.11 0.75
N GLU A 183 -0.30 -11.58 1.86
CA GLU A 183 -0.26 -12.99 2.31
C GLU A 183 1.17 -13.54 2.34
N LEU A 184 2.12 -12.71 2.78
CA LEU A 184 3.54 -13.03 2.92
C LEU A 184 3.95 -13.05 4.40
N LYS A 185 5.20 -13.45 4.66
CA LYS A 185 5.80 -13.29 5.98
C LYS A 185 6.24 -11.86 6.20
N GLU A 186 6.27 -11.43 7.47
CA GLU A 186 6.76 -10.10 7.86
C GLU A 186 8.24 -9.90 7.49
N ASP A 187 9.06 -10.95 7.58
CA ASP A 187 10.47 -10.95 7.22
C ASP A 187 10.73 -11.24 5.74
N ASP A 188 9.69 -11.35 4.91
CA ASP A 188 9.85 -11.54 3.47
C ASP A 188 10.49 -10.28 2.84
N PRO A 189 11.55 -10.41 2.01
CA PRO A 189 12.18 -9.27 1.34
C PRO A 189 11.21 -8.43 0.51
N VAL A 190 10.20 -9.06 -0.11
CA VAL A 190 9.16 -8.35 -0.87
C VAL A 190 8.34 -7.46 0.05
N THR A 191 7.99 -7.93 1.24
CA THR A 191 7.31 -7.12 2.26
C THR A 191 8.12 -5.87 2.58
N GLY A 192 9.44 -5.99 2.76
CA GLY A 192 10.33 -4.85 3.01
C GLY A 192 10.39 -3.85 1.85
N ILE A 193 10.48 -4.33 0.60
CA ILE A 193 10.48 -3.45 -0.59
C ILE A 193 9.16 -2.69 -0.70
N ILE A 194 8.03 -3.38 -0.49
CA ILE A 194 6.71 -2.75 -0.55
C ILE A 194 6.50 -1.79 0.61
N PHE A 195 6.99 -2.13 1.80
CA PHE A 195 6.97 -1.24 2.94
C PHE A 195 7.62 0.10 2.59
N ASP A 196 8.82 0.04 2.01
CA ASP A 196 9.60 1.22 1.66
C ASP A 196 8.92 2.07 0.58
N LYS A 197 8.33 1.41 -0.41
CA LYS A 197 7.63 2.10 -1.50
C LYS A 197 6.33 2.74 -1.05
N VAL A 198 5.58 2.10 -0.18
CA VAL A 198 4.35 2.69 0.38
C VAL A 198 4.69 3.87 1.28
N TYR A 199 5.77 3.81 2.08
CA TYR A 199 6.18 4.97 2.86
C TYR A 199 6.60 6.14 1.95
N GLU A 200 7.58 5.91 1.07
CA GLU A 200 8.20 6.93 0.20
C GLU A 200 7.18 7.63 -0.73
N ASN A 201 6.16 6.92 -1.19
CA ASN A 201 5.23 7.44 -2.21
C ASN A 201 3.84 7.77 -1.65
N PHE A 202 3.60 7.59 -0.36
CA PHE A 202 2.28 7.83 0.22
C PHE A 202 2.32 8.30 1.67
N VAL A 203 2.87 7.51 2.60
CA VAL A 203 2.80 7.85 4.03
C VAL A 203 3.64 9.09 4.35
N GLU A 204 4.82 9.23 3.73
CA GLU A 204 5.71 10.36 3.97
C GLU A 204 5.09 11.71 3.55
N GLU A 205 4.26 11.74 2.51
CA GLU A 205 3.52 12.96 2.12
C GLU A 205 2.58 13.41 3.25
N ILE A 206 1.89 12.46 3.88
CA ILE A 206 0.96 12.74 4.99
C ILE A 206 1.74 13.22 6.21
N ASP A 207 2.84 12.54 6.56
CA ASP A 207 3.75 12.96 7.64
C ASP A 207 4.26 14.39 7.44
N ALA A 208 4.69 14.71 6.22
CA ALA A 208 5.20 16.04 5.88
C ALA A 208 4.11 17.12 5.99
N ILE A 209 2.94 16.90 5.38
CA ILE A 209 1.83 17.87 5.39
C ILE A 209 1.38 18.15 6.82
N ASP A 210 1.20 17.11 7.62
CA ASP A 210 0.71 17.20 8.99
C ASP A 210 1.69 17.94 9.91
N ASN A 211 3.00 17.72 9.73
CA ASN A 211 4.04 18.45 10.45
C ASN A 211 4.39 19.82 9.84
N GLY A 212 3.67 20.28 8.81
CA GLY A 212 3.92 21.57 8.16
C GLY A 212 5.25 21.66 7.41
N VAL A 213 5.77 20.53 6.92
CA VAL A 213 7.01 20.44 6.16
C VAL A 213 6.71 20.70 4.67
N ASN A 214 7.43 21.66 4.08
CA ASN A 214 7.31 21.95 2.66
C ASN A 214 7.95 20.85 1.80
N GLN A 215 7.38 20.58 0.63
CA GLN A 215 7.90 19.58 -0.31
C GLN A 215 9.30 19.91 -0.86
N TYR A 216 9.63 21.20 -0.93
CA TYR A 216 10.93 21.71 -1.38
C TYR A 216 11.19 23.09 -0.76
N ASP A 217 12.45 23.49 -0.77
CA ASP A 217 12.84 24.83 -0.32
C ASP A 217 12.40 25.91 -1.32
N GLY A 218 11.92 27.04 -0.80
CA GLY A 218 11.51 28.22 -1.58
C GLY A 218 10.01 28.27 -1.93
N GLU A 219 9.64 29.25 -2.75
CA GLU A 219 8.24 29.51 -3.09
C GLU A 219 7.73 28.62 -4.24
N PRO A 220 6.60 27.92 -4.06
CA PRO A 220 6.02 27.13 -5.12
C PRO A 220 5.49 27.99 -6.26
N LYS A 221 5.66 27.55 -7.51
CA LYS A 221 5.09 28.24 -8.68
C LYS A 221 3.56 28.12 -8.75
N TYR A 222 3.00 27.08 -8.16
CA TYR A 222 1.57 26.81 -8.08
C TYR A 222 1.28 25.92 -6.87
N HIS A 223 0.07 25.99 -6.35
CA HIS A 223 -0.38 25.15 -5.22
C HIS A 223 -1.18 23.95 -5.73
N ILE A 224 -0.95 22.79 -5.12
CA ILE A 224 -1.78 21.59 -5.32
C ILE A 224 -2.76 21.52 -4.15
N SER A 225 -4.07 21.57 -4.45
CA SER A 225 -5.15 21.56 -3.44
C SER A 225 -6.01 20.28 -3.49
N THR A 226 -5.52 19.24 -4.16
CA THR A 226 -6.26 18.00 -4.44
C THR A 226 -5.61 16.75 -3.84
N THR A 227 -4.68 16.95 -2.90
CA THR A 227 -4.00 15.88 -2.15
C THR A 227 -5.00 15.08 -1.32
N ILE A 228 -4.61 13.90 -0.83
CA ILE A 228 -5.48 13.13 0.06
C ILE A 228 -5.81 13.92 1.34
N SER A 229 -4.86 14.66 1.89
CA SER A 229 -5.10 15.52 3.05
C SER A 229 -6.13 16.60 2.77
N SER A 230 -6.11 17.21 1.58
CA SER A 230 -7.17 18.14 1.16
C SER A 230 -8.52 17.45 1.01
N ARG A 231 -8.58 16.21 0.49
CA ARG A 231 -9.83 15.46 0.34
C ARG A 231 -10.44 15.07 1.69
N VAL A 232 -9.62 14.64 2.64
CA VAL A 232 -10.06 14.39 4.02
C VAL A 232 -10.52 15.70 4.66
N GLY A 233 -9.77 16.79 4.46
CA GLY A 233 -10.17 18.13 4.89
C GLY A 233 -11.55 18.55 4.39
N ASN A 234 -11.88 18.26 3.13
CA ASN A 234 -13.16 18.58 2.50
C ASN A 234 -14.36 17.75 3.02
N LEU A 235 -14.11 16.68 3.78
CA LEU A 235 -15.15 15.92 4.45
C LEU A 235 -15.44 16.45 5.86
N ASN A 236 -14.67 17.42 6.35
CA ASN A 236 -15.02 18.10 7.58
C ASN A 236 -16.33 18.85 7.42
N PRO A 237 -17.14 18.91 8.49
CA PRO A 237 -18.37 19.67 8.48
C PRO A 237 -18.12 21.14 8.26
N LEU A 238 -19.08 21.82 7.64
CA LEU A 238 -19.10 23.27 7.64
C LEU A 238 -19.35 23.79 9.07
N TRP A 239 -18.90 25.00 9.36
CA TRP A 239 -19.03 25.62 10.68
C TRP A 239 -20.49 25.75 11.17
N ASN A 240 -21.46 25.64 10.26
CA ASN A 240 -22.90 25.77 10.50
C ASN A 240 -23.70 24.48 10.22
N GLU A 241 -23.02 23.34 10.11
CA GLU A 241 -23.67 22.05 9.83
C GLU A 241 -24.00 21.30 11.14
N ASP A 242 -25.26 20.91 11.29
CA ASP A 242 -25.75 20.11 12.41
C ASP A 242 -25.68 18.60 12.08
N ASN A 243 -25.47 17.75 13.09
CA ASN A 243 -25.50 16.27 12.99
C ASN A 243 -24.48 15.66 11.99
N VAL A 244 -23.20 15.92 12.25
CA VAL A 244 -22.08 15.42 11.45
C VAL A 244 -21.82 13.95 11.76
N ASP A 245 -21.68 13.13 10.71
CA ASP A 245 -21.18 11.76 10.87
C ASP A 245 -19.68 11.79 11.23
N GLU A 246 -19.38 11.66 12.53
CA GLU A 246 -18.03 11.62 13.06
C GLU A 246 -17.19 10.40 12.59
N MET A 247 -17.79 9.48 11.82
CA MET A 247 -17.10 8.34 11.22
C MET A 247 -17.01 8.44 9.70
N VAL A 248 -17.47 9.53 9.08
CA VAL A 248 -17.55 9.67 7.62
C VAL A 248 -16.19 9.49 6.96
N CYS A 249 -15.15 10.20 7.43
CA CYS A 249 -13.80 10.12 6.87
C CYS A 249 -13.22 8.72 6.98
N ILE A 250 -13.34 8.11 8.16
CA ILE A 250 -12.83 6.76 8.44
C ILE A 250 -13.53 5.72 7.54
N THR A 251 -14.84 5.86 7.36
CA THR A 251 -15.65 4.91 6.57
C THR A 251 -15.38 5.06 5.08
N LEU A 252 -15.24 6.29 4.61
CA LEU A 252 -15.06 6.62 3.19
C LEU A 252 -13.60 6.68 2.75
N PHE A 253 -12.62 6.51 3.64
CA PHE A 253 -11.20 6.62 3.29
C PHE A 253 -10.80 5.75 2.07
N ASN A 254 -11.35 4.53 1.98
CA ASN A 254 -11.17 3.62 0.83
C ASN A 254 -11.65 4.20 -0.52
N GLN A 255 -12.56 5.16 -0.50
CA GLN A 255 -13.12 5.83 -1.68
C GLN A 255 -12.38 7.12 -2.02
N LEU A 256 -11.72 7.74 -1.04
CA LEU A 256 -10.88 8.93 -1.22
C LEU A 256 -9.57 8.61 -1.92
N TRP A 257 -9.15 7.34 -1.80
CA TRP A 257 -7.86 6.84 -2.25
C TRP A 257 -8.01 5.66 -3.23
N ILE A 258 -7.62 5.89 -4.48
CA ILE A 258 -7.26 4.82 -5.42
C ILE A 258 -5.76 5.02 -5.64
N PRO A 259 -4.89 4.18 -5.06
CA PRO A 259 -3.46 4.34 -5.26
C PRO A 259 -3.16 4.14 -6.74
N ASP A 260 -2.29 5.00 -7.29
CA ASP A 260 -1.56 4.60 -8.48
C ASP A 260 -0.78 3.33 -8.14
N PRO A 261 -0.79 2.30 -9.00
CA PRO A 261 -0.05 1.08 -8.72
C PRO A 261 1.43 1.40 -8.51
N ILE A 262 2.01 0.87 -7.44
CA ILE A 262 3.46 0.92 -7.19
C ILE A 262 4.15 0.30 -8.41
N ARG A 263 4.85 1.14 -9.18
CA ARG A 263 5.61 0.67 -10.35
C ARG A 263 7.03 0.40 -9.92
N LEU A 264 7.47 -0.85 -10.06
CA LEU A 264 8.87 -1.18 -9.84
C LEU A 264 9.60 -1.06 -11.17
N SER A 265 10.68 -0.29 -11.17
CA SER A 265 11.53 -0.10 -12.34
C SER A 265 12.27 -1.40 -12.68
N ILE A 266 12.38 -1.68 -13.98
CA ILE A 266 13.24 -2.75 -14.50
C ILE A 266 14.71 -2.41 -14.20
N LEU A 267 15.54 -3.46 -14.09
CA LEU A 267 16.98 -3.39 -13.79
C LEU A 267 17.69 -2.30 -14.56
N GLU A 268 18.47 -1.50 -13.83
CA GLU A 268 19.19 -0.36 -14.39
C GLU A 268 20.14 -0.76 -15.50
N GLU A 269 20.87 -1.87 -15.32
CA GLU A 269 21.79 -2.42 -16.33
C GLU A 269 21.10 -2.88 -17.62
N TRP A 270 19.78 -3.04 -17.63
CA TRP A 270 19.03 -3.42 -18.82
C TRP A 270 18.44 -2.21 -19.54
N ARG A 271 18.36 -1.05 -18.89
CA ARG A 271 17.66 0.12 -19.41
C ARG A 271 18.31 0.63 -20.70
N GLY A 272 17.48 0.86 -21.71
CA GLY A 272 17.93 1.30 -23.04
C GLY A 272 18.49 0.19 -23.92
N LEU A 273 18.69 -1.02 -23.39
CA LEU A 273 19.11 -2.18 -24.19
C LEU A 273 17.94 -2.78 -24.97
N ARG A 274 18.27 -3.39 -26.11
CA ARG A 274 17.32 -3.99 -27.05
C ARG A 274 17.86 -5.30 -27.61
N ASP A 275 16.95 -6.13 -28.10
CA ASP A 275 17.21 -7.30 -28.93
C ASP A 275 18.32 -8.22 -28.39
N SER A 276 19.32 -8.55 -29.21
CA SER A 276 20.43 -9.45 -28.84
C SER A 276 21.27 -8.91 -27.68
N ALA A 277 21.53 -7.60 -27.64
CA ALA A 277 22.32 -6.99 -26.58
C ALA A 277 21.63 -7.13 -25.21
N LEU A 278 20.30 -6.95 -25.16
CA LEU A 278 19.53 -7.19 -23.95
C LEU A 278 19.47 -8.68 -23.61
N SER A 279 19.30 -9.55 -24.59
CA SER A 279 19.24 -11.01 -24.37
C SER A 279 20.54 -11.57 -23.82
N GLU A 280 21.68 -11.11 -24.35
CA GLU A 280 23.01 -11.47 -23.88
C GLU A 280 23.27 -10.95 -22.47
N LYS A 281 22.95 -9.67 -22.22
CA LYS A 281 23.16 -9.03 -20.92
C LYS A 281 22.29 -9.64 -19.81
N SER A 282 21.03 -9.93 -20.10
CA SER A 282 20.08 -10.48 -19.13
C SER A 282 20.21 -12.00 -18.94
N GLY A 283 20.83 -12.70 -19.89
CA GLY A 283 20.77 -14.16 -19.98
C GLY A 283 19.38 -14.71 -20.31
N ILE A 284 18.45 -13.87 -20.77
CA ILE A 284 17.08 -14.24 -21.12
C ILE A 284 16.94 -14.15 -22.65
N PRO A 285 16.69 -15.26 -23.36
CA PRO A 285 16.52 -15.22 -24.81
C PRO A 285 15.24 -14.48 -25.21
N GLY A 286 15.23 -13.93 -26.43
CA GLY A 286 14.05 -13.27 -27.01
C GLY A 286 13.70 -11.94 -26.37
N CYS A 287 14.63 -11.26 -25.71
CA CYS A 287 14.36 -9.93 -25.19
C CYS A 287 14.26 -8.91 -26.33
N ILE A 288 13.26 -8.03 -26.28
CA ILE A 288 12.97 -7.04 -27.32
C ILE A 288 13.54 -5.69 -26.94
N PHE A 289 13.18 -5.18 -25.75
CA PHE A 289 13.66 -3.88 -25.28
C PHE A 289 13.43 -3.69 -23.79
N VAL A 290 14.15 -2.74 -23.19
CA VAL A 290 13.77 -2.06 -21.96
C VAL A 290 13.87 -0.56 -22.19
N HIS A 291 12.84 0.20 -21.80
CA HIS A 291 12.86 1.66 -21.92
C HIS A 291 14.03 2.25 -21.11
N ALA A 292 14.61 3.36 -21.56
CA ALA A 292 15.78 3.98 -20.93
C ALA A 292 15.55 4.38 -19.45
N SER A 293 14.32 4.69 -19.06
CA SER A 293 13.95 4.93 -17.66
C SER A 293 13.43 3.69 -16.90
N GLY A 294 13.38 2.52 -17.55
CA GLY A 294 13.03 1.25 -16.91
C GLY A 294 11.56 1.03 -16.62
N PHE A 295 10.64 1.89 -17.06
CA PHE A 295 9.20 1.74 -16.75
C PHE A 295 8.50 0.61 -17.52
N ILE A 296 9.10 0.09 -18.59
CA ILE A 296 8.55 -0.97 -19.43
C ILE A 296 9.68 -1.74 -20.11
N GLY A 297 9.49 -3.02 -20.33
CA GLY A 297 10.34 -3.88 -21.15
C GLY A 297 9.52 -4.84 -21.97
N GLY A 298 10.13 -5.68 -22.79
CA GLY A 298 9.44 -6.64 -23.62
C GLY A 298 10.30 -7.84 -23.97
N ASN A 299 9.64 -8.98 -24.14
CA ASN A 299 10.24 -10.24 -24.58
C ASN A 299 9.26 -10.92 -25.55
N ASP A 300 9.76 -11.76 -26.44
CA ASP A 300 8.97 -12.52 -27.41
C ASP A 300 8.14 -13.64 -26.77
N THR A 301 8.43 -13.99 -25.52
CA THR A 301 7.77 -15.07 -24.76
C THR A 301 7.23 -14.59 -23.42
N TYR A 302 6.15 -15.23 -22.95
CA TYR A 302 5.58 -14.98 -21.63
C TYR A 302 6.57 -15.36 -20.52
N GLU A 303 7.25 -16.50 -20.69
CA GLU A 303 8.24 -17.03 -19.78
C GLU A 303 9.42 -16.07 -19.63
N GLY A 304 9.92 -15.53 -20.75
CA GLY A 304 10.99 -14.53 -20.76
C GLY A 304 10.57 -13.24 -20.04
N VAL A 305 9.35 -12.75 -20.30
CA VAL A 305 8.80 -11.61 -19.56
C VAL A 305 8.74 -11.88 -18.04
N LEU A 306 8.27 -13.06 -17.62
CA LEU A 306 8.18 -13.43 -16.20
C LEU A 306 9.56 -13.51 -15.55
N GLN A 307 10.55 -14.04 -16.27
CA GLN A 307 11.93 -14.11 -15.80
C GLN A 307 12.56 -12.71 -15.66
N MET A 308 12.31 -11.82 -16.61
CA MET A 308 12.74 -10.41 -16.54
C MET A 308 12.18 -9.73 -15.28
N ALA A 309 10.90 -9.96 -14.98
CA ALA A 309 10.27 -9.39 -13.79
C ALA A 309 10.87 -9.96 -12.49
N LYS A 310 11.06 -11.28 -12.41
CA LYS A 310 11.66 -11.95 -11.24
C LYS A 310 13.07 -11.46 -10.94
N LEU A 311 13.91 -11.32 -11.96
CA LEU A 311 15.27 -10.79 -11.79
C LEU A 311 15.26 -9.32 -11.37
N SER A 312 14.36 -8.52 -11.96
CA SER A 312 14.17 -7.12 -11.55
C SER A 312 13.76 -6.98 -10.10
N LEU A 313 12.90 -7.87 -9.61
CA LEU A 313 12.50 -7.91 -8.20
C LEU A 313 13.64 -8.35 -7.28
N LYS A 314 14.45 -9.34 -7.69
CA LYS A 314 15.56 -9.86 -6.87
C LYS A 314 16.68 -8.84 -6.65
N GLN A 315 17.05 -8.05 -7.65
CA GLN A 315 18.18 -7.12 -7.48
C GLN A 315 17.83 -5.89 -6.64
N GLN A 316 16.54 -5.51 -6.59
CA GLN A 316 16.07 -4.51 -5.62
C GLN A 316 16.14 -5.01 -4.16
N GLN A 317 16.46 -6.29 -3.93
CA GLN A 317 16.74 -6.85 -2.59
C GLN A 317 18.20 -6.63 -2.15
N SER A 318 19.08 -6.18 -3.05
CA SER A 318 20.54 -6.09 -2.82
C SER A 318 21.09 -4.66 -2.84
N GLN A 319 20.22 -3.66 -3.00
CA GLN A 319 20.53 -2.22 -2.90
C GLN A 319 19.93 -1.67 -1.61
#